data_AF-A0A920TEE6-F1
#
_entry.id   AF-A0A920TEE6-F1
#
_cell.length_a   1.000
_cell.length_b   1.000
_cell.length_c   1.000
_cell.angle_alpha   90.00
_cell.angle_beta   90.00
_cell.angle_gamma   90.00
#
_symmetry.space_group_name_H-M   'P 1'
#
loop_
_entity.id
_entity.type
_entity.pdbx_description
1 polymer ?
#
loop_
_entity_poly.entity_id
_entity_poly.type
_entity_poly.pdbx_seq_one_letter_code
_entity_poly.pdbx_strand_id
1 'polypeptide(L)'
;MRRVTVSQGIMLESARSGLPERGAPLWVPDKKPALRLGALQILGEQSVPTTSGILIGLGETRDERISSILALRRLHQGYGHLQEIIIQNFRAKAGTKMADACEPGFWMNLCGLLL
;
A
#
# COMPACT_ATOMS: atom_id res chain seq x y z
N MET A 1 22.29 20.73 -6.81
CA MET A 1 21.65 19.49 -6.30
C MET A 1 22.52 18.88 -5.22
N ARG A 2 21.93 18.29 -4.18
CA ARG A 2 22.68 17.54 -3.16
C ARG A 2 23.15 16.20 -3.74
N ARG A 3 24.30 15.71 -3.28
CA ARG A 3 24.92 14.45 -3.76
C ARG A 3 24.12 13.20 -3.37
N VAL A 4 23.30 13.30 -2.34
CA VAL A 4 22.42 12.25 -1.84
C VAL A 4 21.03 12.81 -1.59
N THR A 5 20.02 11.96 -1.78
CA THR A 5 18.60 12.27 -1.55
C THR A 5 18.09 11.39 -0.41
N VAL A 6 17.24 11.97 0.45
CA VAL A 6 16.53 11.22 1.50
C VAL A 6 15.48 10.30 0.87
N SER A 7 15.12 9.21 1.55
CA SER A 7 14.03 8.34 1.09
C SER A 7 12.75 9.16 0.90
N GLN A 8 12.06 8.95 -0.22
CA GLN A 8 10.74 9.53 -0.49
C GLN A 8 9.64 8.52 -0.16
N GLY A 9 8.48 9.00 0.30
CA GLY A 9 7.38 8.13 0.71
C GLY A 9 6.21 8.13 -0.27
N ILE A 10 5.83 6.95 -0.78
CA ILE A 10 4.57 6.75 -1.49
C ILE A 10 3.98 5.37 -1.16
N MET A 11 2.80 5.35 -0.52
CA MET A 11 2.10 4.10 -0.21
C MET A 11 1.42 3.53 -1.45
N LEU A 12 1.59 2.22 -1.68
CA LEU A 12 0.79 1.47 -2.64
C LEU A 12 -0.64 1.24 -2.11
N GLU A 13 -0.78 1.03 -0.80
CA GLU A 13 -1.99 0.63 -0.07
C GLU A 13 -2.50 -0.78 -0.45
N SER A 14 -2.77 -1.01 -1.73
CA SER A 14 -3.26 -2.28 -2.29
C SER A 14 -3.00 -2.31 -3.80
N ALA A 15 -2.73 -3.51 -4.34
CA ALA A 15 -2.63 -3.78 -5.77
C ALA A 15 -3.94 -4.33 -6.37
N ARG A 16 -5.02 -4.42 -5.59
CA ARG A 16 -6.33 -4.88 -6.06
C ARG A 16 -6.80 -4.04 -7.25
N SER A 17 -7.23 -4.69 -8.32
CA SER A 17 -7.85 -4.00 -9.45
C SER A 17 -9.34 -3.72 -9.18
N GLY A 18 -9.84 -2.64 -9.79
CA GLY A 18 -11.24 -2.22 -9.66
C GLY A 18 -11.51 -1.34 -8.44
N LEU A 19 -12.73 -0.79 -8.41
CA LEU A 19 -13.22 -0.04 -7.27
C LEU A 19 -13.95 -1.04 -6.35
N PRO A 20 -13.64 -1.06 -5.05
CA PRO A 20 -14.41 -1.84 -4.09
C PRO A 20 -15.85 -1.31 -4.01
N GLU A 21 -16.70 -2.01 -3.27
CA GLU A 21 -18.07 -1.56 -3.03
C GLU A 21 -18.11 -0.16 -2.41
N ARG A 22 -19.13 0.61 -2.78
CA ARG A 22 -19.31 1.97 -2.27
C ARG A 22 -19.49 1.92 -0.75
N GLY A 23 -18.62 2.63 -0.02
CA GLY A 23 -18.62 2.67 1.44
C GLY A 23 -17.57 1.77 2.11
N ALA A 24 -16.89 0.90 1.35
CA ALA A 24 -15.71 0.20 1.86
C ALA A 24 -14.56 1.19 2.15
N PRO A 25 -13.64 0.90 3.09
CA PRO A 25 -12.50 1.78 3.36
C PRO A 25 -11.59 1.99 2.14
N LEU A 26 -11.49 0.98 1.27
CA LEU A 26 -10.77 1.07 0.00
C LEU A 26 -11.50 1.92 -1.06
N TRP A 27 -12.75 2.36 -0.83
CA TRP A 27 -13.54 3.14 -1.80
C TRP A 27 -13.02 4.57 -1.91
N VAL A 28 -11.96 4.73 -2.69
CA VAL A 28 -11.38 6.04 -3.01
C VAL A 28 -11.18 6.14 -4.53
N PRO A 29 -12.13 6.75 -5.27
CA PRO A 29 -12.14 6.81 -6.73
C PRO A 29 -10.85 7.36 -7.36
N ASP A 30 -10.22 8.31 -6.67
CA ASP A 30 -9.04 9.02 -7.17
C ASP A 30 -7.72 8.29 -6.88
N LYS A 31 -7.72 7.29 -5.99
CA LYS A 31 -6.51 6.58 -5.52
C LYS A 31 -6.32 5.23 -6.22
N LYS A 32 -6.24 5.27 -7.55
CA LYS A 32 -6.12 4.08 -8.40
C LYS A 32 -4.78 3.33 -8.17
N PRO A 33 -4.80 2.02 -7.87
CA PRO A 33 -3.58 1.22 -7.69
C PRO A 33 -2.61 1.26 -8.86
N ALA A 34 -3.12 1.24 -10.10
CA ALA A 34 -2.28 1.31 -11.30
C ALA A 34 -1.45 2.60 -11.38
N LEU A 35 -2.02 3.74 -10.95
CA LEU A 35 -1.29 5.02 -10.94
C LEU A 35 -0.18 5.02 -9.88
N ARG A 36 -0.42 4.40 -8.72
CA ARG A 36 0.59 4.26 -7.66
C ARG A 36 1.73 3.33 -8.07
N LEU A 37 1.42 2.21 -8.71
CA LEU A 37 2.43 1.31 -9.27
C LEU A 37 3.25 2.02 -10.36
N GLY A 38 2.61 2.78 -11.24
CA GLY A 38 3.31 3.59 -12.24
C GLY A 38 4.23 4.64 -11.62
N ALA A 39 3.77 5.34 -10.58
CA ALA A 39 4.59 6.32 -9.86
C ALA A 39 5.81 5.64 -9.18
N LEU A 40 5.61 4.49 -8.54
CA LEU A 40 6.69 3.69 -7.96
C LEU A 40 7.68 3.21 -9.03
N GLN A 41 7.20 2.78 -10.19
CA GLN A 41 8.06 2.41 -11.31
C GLN A 41 8.93 3.58 -11.78
N ILE A 42 8.35 4.77 -11.97
CA ILE A 42 9.08 5.98 -12.36
C ILE A 42 10.15 6.32 -11.31
N LEU A 43 9.83 6.25 -10.01
CA LEU A 43 10.82 6.45 -8.95
C LEU A 43 11.96 5.43 -9.02
N GLY A 44 11.63 4.17 -9.33
CA GLY A 44 12.61 3.10 -9.55
C GLY A 44 13.52 3.36 -10.75
N GLU A 45 12.97 3.77 -11.88
CA GLU A 45 13.73 4.13 -13.09
C GLU A 45 14.71 5.29 -12.83
N GLN A 46 14.33 6.22 -11.95
CA GLN A 46 15.17 7.34 -11.54
C GLN A 46 16.10 7.01 -10.35
N SER A 47 16.12 5.75 -9.89
CA SER A 47 16.92 5.30 -8.74
C SER A 47 16.67 6.13 -7.47
N VAL A 48 15.45 6.62 -7.28
CA VAL A 48 15.07 7.40 -6.10
C VAL A 48 14.82 6.44 -4.94
N PRO A 49 15.59 6.51 -3.84
CA PRO A 49 15.32 5.69 -2.67
C PRO A 49 13.92 5.96 -2.14
N THR A 50 13.12 4.91 -1.97
CA THR A 50 11.69 5.04 -1.73
C THR A 50 11.21 4.11 -0.62
N THR A 51 10.40 4.65 0.28
CA THR A 51 9.57 3.90 1.23
C THR A 51 8.18 3.72 0.65
N SER A 52 7.66 2.49 0.71
CA SER A 52 6.30 2.18 0.29
C SER A 52 5.64 1.23 1.28
N GLY A 53 4.51 0.63 0.92
CA GLY A 53 3.76 -0.20 1.84
C GLY A 53 2.35 -0.52 1.42
N ILE A 54 1.71 -1.38 2.21
CA ILE A 54 0.31 -1.77 2.07
C ILE A 54 -0.48 -1.44 3.33
N LEU A 55 -1.78 -1.25 3.15
CA LEU A 55 -2.74 -1.16 4.24
C LEU A 55 -3.49 -2.49 4.37
N ILE A 56 -3.75 -2.88 5.60
CA ILE A 56 -4.49 -4.09 5.95
C ILE A 56 -5.84 -3.71 6.56
N GLY A 57 -6.92 -4.39 6.17
CA GLY A 57 -8.26 -4.16 6.71
C GLY A 57 -9.04 -3.10 5.93
N LEU A 58 -8.77 -2.98 4.63
CA LEU A 58 -9.54 -2.15 3.71
C LEU A 58 -10.68 -2.90 3.01
N GLY A 59 -10.87 -4.18 3.32
CA GLY A 59 -11.80 -5.09 2.67
C GLY A 59 -11.15 -5.99 1.61
N GLU A 60 -9.82 -6.11 1.66
CA GLU A 60 -9.03 -6.98 0.80
C GLU A 60 -9.01 -8.44 1.28
N THR A 61 -8.84 -9.38 0.36
CA THR A 61 -8.60 -10.79 0.68
C THR A 61 -7.12 -11.02 1.05
N ARG A 62 -6.81 -12.19 1.62
CA ARG A 62 -5.41 -12.59 1.87
C ARG A 62 -4.59 -12.64 0.58
N ASP A 63 -5.17 -13.14 -0.51
CA ASP A 63 -4.49 -13.23 -1.81
C ASP A 63 -4.21 -11.84 -2.41
N GLU A 64 -5.10 -10.88 -2.18
CA GLU A 64 -4.89 -9.48 -2.59
C GLU A 64 -3.76 -8.82 -1.80
N ARG A 65 -3.61 -9.12 -0.49
CA ARG A 65 -2.45 -8.67 0.31
C ARG A 65 -1.16 -9.24 -0.23
N ILE A 66 -1.11 -10.56 -0.45
CA ILE A 66 0.06 -11.25 -1.01
C ILE A 66 0.40 -10.69 -2.39
N SER A 67 -0.59 -10.49 -3.25
CA SER A 67 -0.40 -9.92 -4.58
C SER A 67 0.20 -8.51 -4.53
N SER A 68 -0.21 -7.70 -3.54
CA SER A 68 0.33 -6.36 -3.31
C SER A 68 1.80 -6.39 -2.88
N ILE A 69 2.15 -7.31 -1.97
CA ILE A 69 3.54 -7.51 -1.53
C ILE A 69 4.40 -8.02 -2.69
N LEU A 70 3.88 -8.96 -3.50
CA LEU A 70 4.58 -9.47 -4.67
C LEU A 70 4.78 -8.39 -5.74
N ALA A 71 3.85 -7.44 -5.88
CA ALA A 71 4.02 -6.29 -6.78
C ALA A 71 5.19 -5.40 -6.32
N LEU A 72 5.26 -5.08 -5.02
CA LEU A 72 6.39 -4.33 -4.44
C LEU A 72 7.71 -5.09 -4.58
N ARG A 73 7.71 -6.42 -4.35
CA ARG A 73 8.89 -7.27 -4.56
C ARG A 73 9.38 -7.19 -6.00
N ARG A 74 8.49 -7.27 -7.01
CA ARG A 74 8.89 -7.17 -8.42
C ARG A 74 9.53 -5.81 -8.74
N LEU A 75 8.97 -4.73 -8.22
CA LEU A 75 9.54 -3.38 -8.37
C LEU A 75 10.93 -3.27 -7.72
N HIS A 76 11.09 -3.80 -6.50
CA HIS A 76 12.40 -3.82 -5.85
C HIS A 76 13.41 -4.70 -6.61
N GLN A 77 13.01 -5.88 -7.10
CA GLN A 77 13.90 -6.74 -7.90
C GLN A 77 14.33 -6.10 -9.21
N GLY A 78 13.46 -5.29 -9.85
CA GLY A 78 13.78 -4.61 -11.10
C GLY A 78 14.70 -3.40 -10.93
N TYR A 79 14.55 -2.63 -9.85
CA TYR A 79 15.17 -1.30 -9.73
C TYR A 79 15.98 -1.08 -8.44
N GLY A 80 15.89 -1.95 -7.43
CA GLY A 80 16.62 -1.84 -6.15
C GLY A 80 16.25 -0.65 -5.26
N HIS A 81 15.24 0.15 -5.65
CA HIS A 81 14.95 1.46 -5.05
C HIS A 81 14.12 1.43 -3.75
N LEU A 82 13.39 0.34 -3.48
CA LEU A 82 12.57 0.24 -2.27
C LEU A 82 13.45 -0.05 -1.04
N GLN A 83 13.51 0.86 -0.08
CA GLN A 83 14.34 0.74 1.13
C GLN A 83 13.58 0.17 2.32
N GLU A 84 12.29 0.46 2.40
CA GLU A 84 11.41 0.06 3.49
C GLU A 84 10.01 -0.23 2.95
N ILE A 85 9.40 -1.29 3.50
CA ILE A 85 7.99 -1.63 3.27
C ILE A 85 7.24 -1.53 4.60
N ILE A 86 6.32 -0.58 4.67
CA ILE A 86 5.44 -0.37 5.81
C ILE A 86 4.19 -1.24 5.63
N ILE A 87 3.84 -2.00 6.66
CA ILE A 87 2.57 -2.72 6.71
C ILE A 87 1.75 -2.11 7.83
N GLN A 88 0.66 -1.46 7.46
CA GLN A 88 -0.13 -0.67 8.39
C GLN A 88 -1.56 -1.20 8.47
N ASN A 89 -2.05 -1.44 9.67
CA ASN A 89 -3.47 -1.75 9.86
C ASN A 89 -4.31 -0.48 9.64
N PHE A 90 -5.43 -0.63 8.94
CA PHE A 90 -6.49 0.37 8.92
C PHE A 90 -7.00 0.57 10.35
N ARG A 91 -7.18 1.84 10.72
CA ARG A 91 -7.75 2.26 12.00
C ARG A 91 -8.84 3.27 11.71
N ALA A 92 -10.03 2.99 12.21
CA ALA A 92 -11.14 3.92 12.14
C ALA A 92 -10.83 5.13 13.02
N LYS A 93 -11.14 6.33 12.51
CA LYS A 93 -10.84 7.59 13.21
C LYS A 93 -12.09 8.45 13.28
N ALA A 94 -12.40 8.93 14.48
CA ALA A 94 -13.47 9.88 14.71
C ALA A 94 -13.31 11.12 13.81
N GLY A 95 -14.42 11.65 13.31
CA GLY A 95 -14.42 12.82 12.41
C GLY A 95 -13.99 12.52 10.96
N THR A 96 -13.80 11.26 10.59
CA THR A 96 -13.55 10.87 9.19
C THR A 96 -14.77 10.17 8.59
N LYS A 97 -14.86 10.12 7.26
CA LYS A 97 -15.92 9.36 6.55
C LYS A 97 -15.94 7.86 6.89
N MET A 98 -14.86 7.34 7.47
CA MET A 98 -14.69 5.93 7.83
C MET A 98 -14.64 5.74 9.35
N ALA A 99 -15.25 6.65 10.13
CA ALA A 99 -15.27 6.56 11.58
C ALA A 99 -15.94 5.27 12.09
N ASP A 100 -16.93 4.76 11.37
CA ASP A 100 -17.70 3.55 11.72
C ASP A 100 -17.28 2.32 10.91
N ALA A 101 -16.18 2.40 10.15
CA ALA A 101 -15.68 1.27 9.38
C ALA A 101 -15.08 0.21 10.28
N CYS A 102 -15.24 -1.07 9.90
CA CYS A 102 -14.66 -2.18 10.64
C CYS A 102 -13.12 -2.14 10.56
N GLU A 103 -12.46 -2.32 11.71
CA GLU A 103 -11.02 -2.51 11.79
C GLU A 103 -10.65 -3.99 11.62
N PRO A 104 -9.45 -4.32 11.11
CA PRO A 104 -9.03 -5.71 10.96
C PRO A 104 -8.91 -6.40 12.32
N GLY A 105 -9.64 -7.53 12.48
CA GLY A 105 -9.50 -8.42 13.63
C GLY A 105 -8.14 -9.15 13.66
N PHE A 106 -7.87 -9.91 14.73
CA PHE A 106 -6.56 -10.54 14.97
C PHE A 106 -6.00 -11.33 13.79
N TRP A 107 -6.80 -12.19 13.16
CA TRP A 107 -6.37 -13.01 12.02
C TRP A 107 -6.26 -12.22 10.70
N MET A 108 -6.89 -11.06 10.62
CA MET A 108 -6.84 -10.19 9.45
C MET A 108 -5.68 -9.20 9.54
N ASN A 109 -5.23 -8.83 10.73
CA ASN A 109 -4.24 -7.78 10.94
C ASN A 109 -2.80 -8.22 10.56
N LEU A 110 -1.83 -7.33 10.78
CA LEU A 110 -0.40 -7.60 10.58
C LEU A 110 0.09 -8.92 11.18
N CYS A 111 -0.35 -9.29 12.40
CA CYS A 111 0.07 -10.53 13.04
C CYS A 111 -0.35 -11.76 12.22
N GLY A 112 -1.56 -11.77 11.67
CA GLY A 112 -2.05 -12.84 10.80
C GLY A 112 -1.46 -12.84 9.38
N LEU A 113 -0.70 -11.80 9.00
CA LEU A 113 0.03 -11.80 7.72
C LEU A 113 1.38 -12.54 7.82
N LEU A 114 1.98 -12.55 9.02
CA LEU A 114 3.31 -13.12 9.27
C LEU A 114 3.28 -14.56 9.79
N LEU A 115 2.09 -15.06 10.14
CA LEU A 115 1.83 -16.40 10.68
C LEU A 115 1.01 -17.23 9.68
#